data_AF-A0A9D1CW15-F1
#
_entry.id   AF-A0A9D1CW15-F1
#
_cell.length_a   1.000
_cell.length_b   1.000
_cell.length_c   1.000
_cell.angle_alpha   90.00
_cell.angle_beta   90.00
_cell.angle_gamma   90.00
#
_symmetry.space_group_name_H-M   'P 1'
#
loop_
_entity.id
_entity.type
_entity.pdbx_description
1 polymer ?
#
loop_
_entity_poly.entity_id
_entity_poly.type
_entity_poly.pdbx_seq_one_letter_code
_entity_poly.pdbx_strand_id
1 'polypeptide(L)'
;MEQFEMVEIRMLAEEMFGGFIANPCLDRVTGAVVNAGKLPNPMDAERYLPLPRYSCAHLRQQFMREMHEKGIFSDADMAQFSHWPDFPLVQDETLAAAEREYISQAHRLCADLWMEDTAYDPPGRTRTQETYIDYENRRSLELAQAWCREHGLRFYDARDIPLSEERQRRLEALEREHLENWYKLPGARKLYAPETYARIMEEELRKMHAEWLQKREAYARAVASGEMPDVGEGL
;
A
#
# COMPACT_ATOMS: atom_id res chain seq x y z
N MET A 1 30.27 -2.07 -15.10
CA MET A 1 29.08 -2.62 -14.42
C MET A 1 27.91 -1.91 -15.02
N GLU A 2 27.02 -2.63 -15.70
CA GLU A 2 25.72 -2.07 -16.07
C GLU A 2 24.98 -1.80 -14.77
N GLN A 3 24.74 -0.52 -14.48
CA GLN A 3 23.76 -0.12 -13.47
C GLN A 3 22.41 -0.56 -14.00
N PHE A 4 21.97 -1.77 -13.63
CA PHE A 4 20.60 -2.18 -13.85
C PHE A 4 19.75 -1.45 -12.82
N GLU A 5 19.22 -0.31 -13.22
CA GLU A 5 18.47 0.54 -12.31
C GLU A 5 17.08 -0.04 -12.07
N MET A 6 16.79 -0.25 -10.79
CA MET A 6 15.55 -0.84 -10.33
C MET A 6 14.54 0.26 -10.03
N VAL A 7 13.29 0.04 -10.37
CA VAL A 7 12.19 0.97 -10.08
C VAL A 7 11.68 0.73 -8.67
N GLU A 8 11.50 1.81 -7.89
CA GLU A 8 10.81 1.71 -6.61
C GLU A 8 9.31 1.53 -6.87
N ILE A 9 8.78 0.38 -6.46
CA ILE A 9 7.48 -0.10 -6.91
C ILE A 9 6.31 0.64 -6.28
N ARG A 10 6.47 1.18 -5.06
CA ARG A 10 5.40 1.92 -4.37
C ARG A 10 5.19 3.29 -4.98
N MET A 11 6.26 4.02 -5.24
CA MET A 11 6.25 5.29 -5.95
C MET A 11 5.64 5.12 -7.33
N LEU A 12 5.98 4.02 -8.03
CA LEU A 12 5.37 3.71 -9.31
C LEU A 12 3.85 3.49 -9.17
N ALA A 13 3.41 2.65 -8.23
CA ALA A 13 2.00 2.40 -7.98
C ALA A 13 1.24 3.68 -7.58
N GLU A 14 1.82 4.50 -6.71
CA GLU A 14 1.28 5.79 -6.28
C GLU A 14 1.09 6.74 -7.46
N GLU A 15 2.03 6.81 -8.41
CA GLU A 15 1.87 7.66 -9.60
C GLU A 15 0.85 7.10 -10.60
N MET A 16 0.75 5.76 -10.71
CA MET A 16 -0.24 5.12 -11.59
C MET A 16 -1.67 5.31 -11.07
N PHE A 17 -1.91 5.36 -9.75
CA PHE A 17 -3.26 5.50 -9.17
C PHE A 17 -3.58 6.90 -8.61
N GLY A 18 -2.60 7.59 -8.02
CA GLY A 18 -2.77 8.86 -7.33
C GLY A 18 -2.55 10.09 -8.21
N GLY A 19 -1.78 9.95 -9.30
CA GLY A 19 -1.61 11.00 -10.32
C GLY A 19 -1.02 12.31 -9.79
N PHE A 20 -0.07 12.26 -8.85
CA PHE A 20 0.59 13.45 -8.32
C PHE A 20 1.37 14.21 -9.41
N ILE A 21 1.93 13.47 -10.37
CA ILE A 21 2.60 14.03 -11.53
C ILE A 21 1.63 14.11 -12.71
N ALA A 22 1.40 15.33 -13.21
CA ALA A 22 0.65 15.53 -14.45
C ALA A 22 1.39 14.86 -15.64
N ASN A 23 0.76 13.86 -16.26
CA ASN A 23 1.31 13.06 -17.37
C ASN A 23 2.62 12.34 -16.97
N PRO A 24 2.52 11.34 -16.09
CA PRO A 24 3.68 10.68 -15.54
C PRO A 24 4.33 9.77 -16.59
N CYS A 25 5.66 9.76 -16.60
CA CYS A 25 6.47 8.84 -17.40
C CYS A 25 7.65 8.34 -16.57
N LEU A 26 8.05 7.10 -16.78
CA LEU A 26 9.22 6.52 -16.16
C LEU A 26 10.45 6.81 -17.02
N ASP A 27 11.49 7.37 -16.41
CA ASP A 27 12.83 7.44 -17.01
C ASP A 27 13.54 6.10 -16.81
N ARG A 28 13.72 5.33 -17.89
CA ARG A 28 14.38 4.02 -17.89
C ARG A 28 15.85 4.08 -17.44
N VAL A 29 16.46 5.26 -17.47
CA VAL A 29 17.88 5.52 -17.14
C VAL A 29 18.04 6.13 -15.75
N THR A 30 16.96 6.41 -15.02
CA THR A 30 17.09 6.79 -13.59
C THR A 30 16.17 6.00 -12.67
N GLY A 31 15.22 5.24 -13.21
CA GLY A 31 14.14 4.61 -12.45
C GLY A 31 13.12 5.59 -11.86
N ALA A 32 13.26 6.89 -12.14
CA ALA A 32 12.42 7.93 -11.57
C ALA A 32 11.16 8.21 -12.41
N VAL A 33 10.06 8.54 -11.75
CA VAL A 33 8.86 9.07 -12.41
C VAL A 33 9.03 10.57 -12.61
N VAL A 34 8.82 11.04 -13.84
CA VAL A 34 8.94 12.45 -14.23
C VAL A 34 7.72 12.92 -15.01
N ASN A 35 7.53 14.24 -15.07
CA ASN A 35 6.45 14.86 -15.82
C ASN A 35 6.82 14.96 -17.31
N ALA A 36 6.10 14.27 -18.18
CA ALA A 36 6.37 14.27 -19.62
C ALA A 36 6.29 15.68 -20.25
N GLY A 37 5.43 16.56 -19.72
CA GLY A 37 5.29 17.95 -20.18
C GLY A 37 6.51 18.84 -19.85
N LYS A 38 7.46 18.36 -19.06
CA LYS A 38 8.73 19.05 -18.76
C LYS A 38 9.92 18.51 -19.56
N LEU A 39 9.71 17.51 -20.41
CA LEU A 39 10.76 16.89 -21.21
C LEU A 39 10.94 17.60 -22.56
N PRO A 40 12.10 17.43 -23.23
CA PRO A 40 12.29 17.90 -24.61
C PRO A 40 11.24 17.31 -25.55
N ASN A 41 10.88 18.07 -26.60
CA ASN A 41 9.98 17.64 -27.67
C ASN A 41 10.75 17.55 -29.00
N PRO A 42 10.86 16.37 -29.65
CA PRO A 42 10.21 15.10 -29.30
C PRO A 42 10.82 14.43 -28.06
N MET A 43 9.96 13.73 -27.31
CA MET A 43 10.39 12.90 -26.19
C MET A 43 11.13 11.67 -26.72
N ASP A 44 12.27 11.35 -26.13
CA ASP A 44 13.01 10.13 -26.43
C ASP A 44 12.23 8.91 -25.92
N ALA A 45 11.61 8.18 -26.85
CA ALA A 45 10.80 7.00 -26.55
C ALA A 45 11.63 5.78 -26.11
N GLU A 46 12.95 5.76 -26.34
CA GLU A 46 13.82 4.70 -25.84
C GLU A 46 14.14 4.90 -24.36
N ARG A 47 14.19 6.16 -23.92
CA ARG A 47 14.44 6.54 -22.53
C ARG A 47 13.18 6.64 -21.68
N TYR A 48 12.15 7.31 -22.18
CA TYR A 48 10.97 7.65 -21.38
C TYR A 48 9.77 6.78 -21.75
N LEU A 49 9.20 6.12 -20.75
CA LEU A 49 8.06 5.22 -20.91
C LEU A 49 6.81 5.84 -20.26
N PRO A 50 5.76 6.18 -21.02
CA PRO A 50 4.52 6.69 -20.46
C PRO A 50 3.90 5.74 -19.45
N LEU A 51 3.45 6.27 -18.31
CA LEU A 51 2.72 5.48 -17.33
C LEU A 51 1.21 5.55 -17.60
N PRO A 52 0.49 4.42 -17.50
CA PRO A 52 -0.97 4.44 -17.52
C PRO A 52 -1.48 5.10 -16.24
N ARG A 53 -2.67 5.72 -16.34
CA ARG A 53 -3.43 6.13 -15.16
C ARG A 53 -4.47 5.07 -14.88
N TYR A 54 -4.42 4.48 -13.69
CA TYR A 54 -5.36 3.47 -13.25
C TYR A 54 -6.43 4.07 -12.35
N SER A 55 -7.63 3.49 -12.42
CA SER A 55 -8.80 3.91 -11.66
C SER A 55 -8.84 3.23 -10.29
N CYS A 56 -8.87 4.01 -9.20
CA CYS A 56 -9.15 3.47 -7.87
C CYS A 56 -10.57 2.91 -7.77
N ALA A 57 -11.53 3.44 -8.55
CA ALA A 57 -12.91 2.96 -8.56
C ALA A 57 -13.00 1.52 -9.08
N HIS A 58 -12.12 1.14 -10.02
CA HIS A 58 -11.99 -0.25 -10.48
C HIS A 58 -11.60 -1.20 -9.35
N LEU A 59 -10.56 -0.87 -8.58
CA LEU A 59 -10.13 -1.70 -7.45
C LEU A 59 -11.20 -1.77 -6.36
N ARG A 60 -11.85 -0.64 -6.07
CA ARG A 60 -12.99 -0.59 -5.14
C ARG A 60 -14.15 -1.47 -5.59
N GLN A 61 -14.51 -1.47 -6.87
CA GLN A 61 -15.54 -2.37 -7.41
C GLN A 61 -15.16 -3.85 -7.26
N GLN A 62 -13.90 -4.21 -7.50
CA GLN A 62 -13.43 -5.59 -7.30
C GLN A 62 -13.54 -6.01 -5.83
N PHE A 63 -13.07 -5.17 -4.90
CA PHE A 63 -13.17 -5.43 -3.47
C PHE A 63 -14.62 -5.60 -3.02
N MET A 64 -15.51 -4.70 -3.44
CA MET A 64 -16.93 -4.76 -3.08
C MET A 64 -17.59 -6.05 -3.55
N ARG A 65 -17.28 -6.51 -4.78
CA ARG A 65 -17.76 -7.79 -5.31
C ARG A 65 -17.21 -8.97 -4.51
N GLU A 66 -15.92 -8.98 -4.22
CA GLU A 66 -15.29 -10.06 -3.45
C GLU A 66 -15.89 -10.18 -2.03
N MET A 67 -16.13 -9.04 -1.36
CA MET A 67 -16.76 -9.02 -0.04
C MET A 67 -18.23 -9.44 -0.07
N HIS A 68 -18.96 -9.12 -1.14
CA HIS A 68 -20.32 -9.61 -1.37
C HIS A 68 -20.35 -11.13 -1.59
N GLU A 69 -19.46 -11.66 -2.44
CA GLU A 69 -19.33 -13.11 -2.69
C GLU A 69 -18.98 -13.89 -1.42
N LYS A 70 -18.19 -13.29 -0.52
CA LYS A 70 -17.86 -13.84 0.81
C LYS A 70 -18.99 -13.70 1.84
N GLY A 71 -20.11 -13.06 1.48
CA GLY A 71 -21.26 -12.82 2.36
C GLY A 71 -21.00 -11.77 3.45
N ILE A 72 -19.96 -10.94 3.30
CA ILE A 72 -19.63 -9.84 4.22
C ILE A 72 -20.51 -8.64 3.93
N PHE A 73 -20.67 -8.29 2.65
CA PHE A 73 -21.67 -7.33 2.21
C PHE A 73 -22.96 -8.06 1.84
N SER A 74 -24.10 -7.53 2.28
CA SER A 74 -25.41 -8.08 1.94
C SER A 74 -25.89 -7.61 0.57
N ASP A 75 -26.91 -8.26 0.02
CA ASP A 75 -27.58 -7.80 -1.20
C ASP A 75 -28.15 -6.37 -1.04
N ALA A 76 -28.62 -6.01 0.16
CA ALA A 76 -29.11 -4.67 0.45
C ALA A 76 -27.99 -3.64 0.40
N ASP A 77 -26.82 -3.96 0.95
CA ASP A 77 -25.63 -3.09 0.90
C ASP A 77 -25.17 -2.86 -0.54
N MET A 78 -25.24 -3.90 -1.38
CA MET A 78 -24.81 -3.86 -2.78
C MET A 78 -25.85 -3.26 -3.72
N ALA A 79 -27.15 -3.34 -3.41
CA ALA A 79 -28.22 -2.85 -4.26
C ALA A 79 -28.06 -1.35 -4.60
N GLN A 80 -27.61 -0.53 -3.64
CA GLN A 80 -27.37 0.89 -3.87
C GLN A 80 -26.27 1.16 -4.90
N PHE A 81 -25.38 0.19 -5.17
CA PHE A 81 -24.29 0.35 -6.14
C PHE A 81 -24.62 -0.18 -7.54
N SER A 82 -25.78 -0.79 -7.74
CA SER A 82 -26.17 -1.43 -9.01
C SER A 82 -26.33 -0.47 -10.21
N HIS A 83 -26.47 0.84 -9.95
CA HIS A 83 -26.67 1.85 -10.98
C HIS A 83 -25.36 2.46 -11.51
N TRP A 84 -24.23 2.18 -10.86
CA TRP A 84 -22.93 2.67 -11.31
C TRP A 84 -22.43 1.87 -12.52
N PRO A 85 -21.72 2.51 -13.46
CA PRO A 85 -21.10 1.80 -14.56
C PRO A 85 -19.98 0.88 -14.05
N ASP A 86 -19.59 -0.09 -14.85
CA ASP A 86 -18.33 -0.80 -14.63
C ASP A 86 -17.17 0.15 -14.92
N PHE A 87 -16.34 0.41 -13.90
CA PHE A 87 -15.17 1.28 -14.07
C PHE A 87 -14.02 0.48 -14.69
N PRO A 88 -13.45 0.93 -15.82
CA PRO A 88 -12.31 0.27 -16.44
C PRO A 88 -11.06 0.44 -15.57
N LEU A 89 -10.08 -0.47 -15.72
CA LEU A 89 -8.81 -0.36 -15.01
C LEU A 89 -8.06 0.91 -15.40
N VAL A 90 -7.92 1.19 -16.70
CA VAL A 90 -7.32 2.45 -17.18
C VAL A 90 -8.38 3.55 -17.09
N GLN A 91 -8.01 4.66 -16.46
CA GLN A 91 -8.89 5.77 -16.16
C GLN A 91 -9.56 6.31 -17.44
N ASP A 92 -10.88 6.43 -17.39
CA ASP A 92 -11.69 7.10 -18.40
C ASP A 92 -12.13 8.46 -17.85
N GLU A 93 -11.56 9.54 -18.40
CA GLU A 93 -11.87 10.91 -17.99
C GLU A 93 -13.36 11.27 -18.15
N THR A 94 -14.11 10.57 -19.01
CA THR A 94 -15.56 10.76 -19.15
C THR A 94 -16.34 10.25 -17.93
N LEU A 95 -15.77 9.33 -17.16
CA LEU A 95 -16.36 8.75 -15.95
C LEU A 95 -15.84 9.38 -14.65
N ALA A 96 -14.89 10.32 -14.71
CA ALA A 96 -14.20 10.86 -13.53
C ALA A 96 -15.14 11.44 -12.46
N ALA A 97 -16.27 12.03 -12.85
CA ALA A 97 -17.27 12.51 -11.89
C ALA A 97 -18.00 11.35 -11.18
N ALA A 98 -18.38 10.32 -11.95
CA ALA A 98 -19.03 9.12 -11.42
C ALA A 98 -18.08 8.31 -10.53
N GLU A 99 -16.80 8.20 -10.90
CA GLU A 99 -15.78 7.54 -10.08
C GLU A 99 -15.65 8.16 -8.69
N ARG A 100 -15.54 9.49 -8.62
CA ARG A 100 -15.41 10.21 -7.34
C ARG A 100 -16.61 9.98 -6.42
N GLU A 101 -17.82 10.02 -6.98
CA GLU A 101 -19.03 9.80 -6.21
C GLU A 101 -19.16 8.34 -5.76
N TYR A 102 -18.88 7.39 -6.65
CA TYR A 102 -18.84 5.96 -6.32
C TYR A 102 -17.85 5.67 -5.19
N ILE A 103 -16.60 6.14 -5.30
CA ILE A 103 -15.56 5.96 -4.28
C ILE A 103 -16.03 6.52 -2.94
N SER A 104 -16.63 7.71 -2.92
CA SER A 104 -17.13 8.32 -1.68
C SER A 104 -18.26 7.50 -1.04
N GLN A 105 -19.19 6.95 -1.83
CA GLN A 105 -20.26 6.09 -1.32
C GLN A 105 -19.73 4.75 -0.82
N ALA A 106 -18.83 4.10 -1.58
CA ALA A 106 -18.23 2.82 -1.20
C ALA A 106 -17.34 2.94 0.05
N HIS A 107 -16.59 4.04 0.17
CA HIS A 107 -15.81 4.37 1.37
C HIS A 107 -16.71 4.46 2.61
N ARG A 108 -17.86 5.14 2.51
CA ARG A 108 -18.81 5.23 3.63
C ARG A 108 -19.32 3.86 4.07
N LEU A 109 -19.74 3.02 3.12
CA LEU A 109 -20.16 1.66 3.46
C LEU A 109 -19.02 0.88 4.13
N CYS A 110 -17.81 0.92 3.56
CA CYS A 110 -16.66 0.22 4.13
C CYS A 110 -16.33 0.72 5.53
N ALA A 111 -16.38 2.03 5.78
CA ALA A 111 -16.17 2.61 7.10
C ALA A 111 -17.26 2.16 8.10
N ASP A 112 -18.53 2.20 7.71
CA ASP A 112 -19.66 1.79 8.55
C ASP A 112 -19.58 0.30 8.94
N LEU A 113 -19.06 -0.53 8.05
CA LEU A 113 -18.83 -1.97 8.26
C LEU A 113 -17.45 -2.29 8.82
N TRP A 114 -16.66 -1.28 9.20
CA TRP A 114 -15.31 -1.43 9.76
C TRP A 114 -14.33 -2.11 8.81
N MET A 115 -14.58 -2.07 7.51
CA MET A 115 -13.82 -2.70 6.44
C MET A 115 -12.86 -1.74 5.72
N GLU A 116 -12.81 -0.46 6.09
CA GLU A 116 -11.95 0.51 5.40
C GLU A 116 -10.46 0.37 5.77
N ASP A 117 -10.15 0.39 7.07
CA ASP A 117 -8.79 0.50 7.62
C ASP A 117 -8.68 -0.23 8.97
N THR A 118 -7.47 -0.63 9.34
CA THR A 118 -7.09 -1.19 10.63
C THR A 118 -6.70 -0.14 11.68
N ALA A 119 -6.60 1.15 11.33
CA ALA A 119 -6.11 2.21 12.23
C ALA A 119 -6.80 2.32 13.60
N TYR A 120 -8.02 1.78 13.73
CA TYR A 120 -8.80 1.81 14.97
C TYR A 120 -8.97 0.43 15.63
N ASP A 121 -8.29 -0.60 15.13
CA ASP A 121 -8.39 -1.92 15.72
C ASP A 121 -7.71 -1.97 17.09
N PRO A 122 -8.37 -2.56 18.12
CA PRO A 122 -7.73 -2.79 19.41
C PRO A 122 -6.47 -3.65 19.27
N PRO A 123 -5.40 -3.37 20.04
CA PRO A 123 -4.20 -4.21 20.06
C PRO A 123 -4.53 -5.67 20.34
N GLY A 124 -3.87 -6.59 19.62
CA GLY A 124 -4.08 -8.04 19.73
C GLY A 124 -5.34 -8.57 19.04
N ARG A 125 -6.16 -7.74 18.39
CA ARG A 125 -7.31 -8.19 17.60
C ARG A 125 -6.85 -8.80 16.29
N THR A 126 -7.18 -10.07 16.06
CA THR A 126 -7.02 -10.70 14.75
C THR A 126 -8.26 -10.43 13.91
N ARG A 127 -8.09 -9.79 12.75
CA ARG A 127 -9.15 -9.67 11.75
C ARG A 127 -9.29 -10.98 10.99
N THR A 128 -10.52 -11.32 10.61
CA THR A 128 -10.80 -12.46 9.73
C THR A 128 -10.87 -12.07 8.27
N GLN A 129 -10.95 -10.77 7.96
CA GLN A 129 -11.09 -10.24 6.61
C GLN A 129 -10.11 -9.08 6.38
N GLU A 130 -9.58 -9.01 5.16
CA GLU A 130 -8.74 -7.93 4.65
C GLU A 130 -9.53 -6.62 4.59
N THR A 131 -8.90 -5.50 4.94
CA THR A 131 -9.51 -4.17 4.77
C THR A 131 -9.39 -3.69 3.33
N TYR A 132 -10.17 -2.67 2.94
CA TYR A 132 -10.03 -2.09 1.62
C TYR A 132 -8.64 -1.49 1.41
N ILE A 133 -8.08 -0.80 2.41
CA ILE A 133 -6.73 -0.20 2.29
C ILE A 133 -5.67 -1.28 2.07
N ASP A 134 -5.74 -2.40 2.80
CA ASP A 134 -4.82 -3.52 2.60
C ASP A 134 -4.96 -4.12 1.19
N TYR A 135 -6.21 -4.33 0.75
CA TYR A 135 -6.54 -4.82 -0.59
C TYR A 135 -6.01 -3.88 -1.68
N GLU A 136 -6.29 -2.57 -1.58
CA GLU A 136 -5.88 -1.56 -2.54
C GLU A 136 -4.35 -1.47 -2.62
N ASN A 137 -3.66 -1.46 -1.48
CA ASN A 137 -2.21 -1.46 -1.43
C ASN A 137 -1.63 -2.67 -2.14
N ARG A 138 -2.12 -3.88 -1.80
CA ARG A 138 -1.64 -5.12 -2.41
C ARG A 138 -1.89 -5.15 -3.92
N ARG A 139 -3.11 -4.82 -4.36
CA ARG A 139 -3.50 -4.88 -5.78
C ARG A 139 -2.83 -3.81 -6.63
N SER A 140 -2.65 -2.60 -6.09
CA SER A 140 -1.92 -1.53 -6.77
C SER A 140 -0.47 -1.93 -7.05
N LEU A 141 0.18 -2.58 -6.07
CA LEU A 141 1.54 -3.11 -6.25
C LEU A 141 1.57 -4.26 -7.25
N GLU A 142 0.65 -5.21 -7.17
CA GLU A 142 0.57 -6.32 -8.15
C GLU A 142 0.46 -5.81 -9.60
N LEU A 143 -0.34 -4.77 -9.83
CA LEU A 143 -0.51 -4.15 -11.15
C LEU A 143 0.73 -3.39 -11.61
N ALA A 144 1.36 -2.62 -10.73
CA ALA A 144 2.63 -1.95 -11.03
C ALA A 144 3.74 -2.96 -11.36
N GLN A 145 3.80 -4.08 -10.63
CA GLN A 145 4.76 -5.16 -10.88
C GLN A 145 4.52 -5.85 -12.21
N ALA A 146 3.25 -6.12 -12.55
CA ALA A 146 2.88 -6.69 -13.84
C ALA A 146 3.29 -5.77 -14.99
N TRP A 147 3.05 -4.46 -14.85
CA TRP A 147 3.47 -3.44 -15.80
C TRP A 147 5.01 -3.42 -15.95
N CYS A 148 5.77 -3.44 -14.85
CA CYS A 148 7.24 -3.53 -14.92
C CYS A 148 7.70 -4.78 -15.69
N ARG A 149 7.10 -5.95 -15.41
CA ARG A 149 7.45 -7.21 -16.10
C ARG A 149 7.16 -7.15 -17.59
N GLU A 150 6.01 -6.58 -17.99
CA GLU A 150 5.64 -6.38 -19.39
C GLU A 150 6.68 -5.53 -20.14
N HIS A 151 7.30 -4.57 -19.45
CA HIS A 151 8.29 -3.66 -20.02
C HIS A 151 9.75 -4.07 -19.79
N GLY A 152 9.99 -5.26 -19.23
CA GLY A 152 11.34 -5.78 -18.97
C GLY A 152 12.10 -5.03 -17.88
N LEU A 153 11.38 -4.40 -16.95
CA LEU A 153 11.94 -3.58 -15.87
C LEU A 153 12.10 -4.41 -14.60
N ARG A 154 13.21 -4.16 -13.89
CA ARG A 154 13.43 -4.67 -12.54
C ARG A 154 12.86 -3.67 -11.53
N PHE A 155 12.39 -4.17 -10.39
CA PHE A 155 11.78 -3.34 -9.37
C PHE A 155 12.13 -3.85 -7.97
N TYR A 156 11.96 -2.98 -6.97
CA TYR A 156 12.09 -3.27 -5.55
C TYR A 156 11.03 -2.52 -4.75
N ASP A 157 10.72 -2.99 -3.54
CA ASP A 157 9.88 -2.24 -2.59
C ASP A 157 10.79 -1.59 -1.53
N ALA A 158 10.73 -0.26 -1.41
CA ALA A 158 11.52 0.45 -0.40
C ALA A 158 11.15 0.02 1.04
N ARG A 159 9.94 -0.48 1.26
CA ARG A 159 9.53 -1.07 2.56
C ARG A 159 10.16 -2.42 2.83
N ASP A 160 10.90 -3.03 1.90
CA ASP A 160 11.72 -4.22 2.16
C ASP A 160 13.12 -3.85 2.67
N ILE A 161 13.51 -2.57 2.59
CA ILE A 161 14.79 -2.09 3.13
C ILE A 161 14.68 -1.93 4.66
N PRO A 162 15.54 -2.60 5.44
CA PRO A 162 15.48 -2.52 6.89
C PRO A 162 15.88 -1.12 7.37
N LEU A 163 15.23 -0.67 8.43
CA LEU A 163 15.68 0.51 9.15
C LEU A 163 17.02 0.22 9.83
N SER A 164 17.80 1.26 10.08
CA SER A 164 18.98 1.13 10.95
C SER A 164 18.56 0.68 12.34
N GLU A 165 19.45 -0.04 13.03
CA GLU A 165 19.18 -0.52 14.39
C GLU A 165 18.79 0.62 15.35
N GLU A 166 19.42 1.79 15.23
CA GLU A 166 19.07 2.96 16.03
C GLU A 166 17.64 3.44 15.77
N ARG A 167 17.23 3.52 14.50
CA ARG A 167 15.86 3.93 14.13
C ARG A 167 14.83 2.90 14.56
N GLN A 168 15.14 1.62 14.39
CA GLN A 168 14.29 0.52 14.84
C GLN A 168 14.04 0.61 16.35
N ARG A 169 15.09 0.78 17.17
CA ARG A 169 14.94 0.93 18.62
C ARG A 169 14.10 2.15 19.01
N ARG A 170 14.22 3.26 18.28
CA ARG A 170 13.37 4.45 18.50
C ARG A 170 11.91 4.16 18.18
N LEU A 171 11.62 3.46 17.08
CA LEU A 171 10.25 3.06 16.75
C LEU A 171 9.67 2.11 17.80
N GLU A 172 10.43 1.12 18.28
CA GLU A 172 9.97 0.22 19.35
C GLU A 172 9.66 0.98 20.65
N ALA A 173 10.43 2.03 20.97
CA ALA A 173 10.16 2.89 22.11
C ALA A 173 8.89 3.74 21.93
N LEU A 174 8.67 4.29 20.72
CA LEU A 174 7.46 5.03 20.38
C LEU A 174 6.22 4.13 20.41
N GLU A 175 6.32 2.92 19.89
CA GLU A 175 5.23 1.95 19.90
C GLU A 175 4.88 1.54 21.34
N ARG A 176 5.89 1.31 22.19
CA ARG A 176 5.67 1.08 23.62
C ARG A 176 4.90 2.24 24.26
N GLU A 177 5.34 3.48 24.04
CA GLU A 177 4.65 4.66 24.58
C GLU A 177 3.21 4.75 24.07
N HIS A 178 2.98 4.46 22.78
CA HIS A 178 1.65 4.43 22.17
C HIS A 178 0.74 3.41 22.87
N LEU A 179 1.20 2.17 23.02
CA LEU A 179 0.46 1.09 23.67
C LEU A 179 0.19 1.41 25.16
N GLU A 180 1.16 1.97 25.88
CA GLU A 180 0.97 2.41 27.26
C GLU A 180 -0.08 3.53 27.36
N ASN A 181 -0.07 4.48 26.43
CA ASN A 181 -1.04 5.57 26.37
C ASN A 181 -2.44 5.08 25.99
N TRP A 182 -2.55 4.15 25.05
CA TRP A 182 -3.81 3.52 24.68
C TRP A 182 -4.48 2.85 25.88
N TYR A 183 -3.72 2.13 26.71
CA TYR A 183 -4.26 1.45 27.89
C TYR A 183 -4.63 2.39 29.06
N LYS A 184 -4.20 3.66 29.02
CA LYS A 184 -4.70 4.67 29.96
C LYS A 184 -6.14 5.06 29.67
N LEU A 185 -6.65 4.81 28.45
CA LEU A 185 -8.03 5.12 28.08
C LEU A 185 -9.03 4.27 28.89
N PRO A 186 -10.12 4.86 29.41
CA PRO A 186 -11.12 4.12 30.20
C PRO A 186 -11.76 2.94 29.45
N GLY A 187 -11.87 3.02 28.12
CA GLY A 187 -12.39 1.93 27.29
C GLY A 187 -11.43 0.74 27.21
N ALA A 188 -10.13 1.00 27.08
CA ALA A 188 -9.10 -0.04 26.99
C ALA A 188 -9.02 -0.92 28.25
N ARG A 189 -9.11 -0.30 29.43
CA ARG A 189 -9.09 -1.00 30.72
C ARG A 189 -10.31 -1.90 30.97
N LYS A 190 -11.37 -1.74 30.17
CA LYS A 190 -12.52 -2.66 30.19
C LYS A 190 -12.31 -3.88 29.30
N LEU A 191 -11.41 -3.78 28.32
CA LEU A 191 -11.14 -4.84 27.34
C LEU A 191 -10.12 -5.84 27.87
N TYR A 192 -9.11 -5.38 28.61
CA TYR A 192 -8.01 -6.23 29.08
C TYR A 192 -7.72 -6.01 30.56
N ALA A 193 -7.41 -7.09 31.28
CA ALA A 193 -6.79 -7.00 32.59
C ALA A 193 -5.34 -6.49 32.45
N PRO A 194 -4.79 -5.78 33.46
CA PRO A 194 -3.45 -5.20 33.38
C PRO A 194 -2.35 -6.19 32.99
N GLU A 195 -2.38 -7.40 33.56
CA GLU A 195 -1.39 -8.45 33.33
C GLU A 195 -1.54 -9.05 31.92
N THR A 196 -2.78 -9.11 31.42
CA THR A 196 -3.05 -9.58 30.05
C THR A 196 -2.55 -8.56 29.03
N TYR A 197 -2.82 -7.27 29.27
CA TYR A 197 -2.37 -6.21 28.37
C TYR A 197 -0.85 -6.06 28.36
N ALA A 198 -0.19 -6.17 29.51
CA ALA A 198 1.27 -6.17 29.58
C ALA A 198 1.89 -7.26 28.71
N ARG A 199 1.32 -8.48 28.73
CA ARG A 199 1.76 -9.58 27.87
C ARG A 199 1.53 -9.30 26.37
N ILE A 200 0.38 -8.72 26.02
CA ILE A 200 0.09 -8.32 24.62
C ILE A 200 1.15 -7.33 24.14
N MET A 201 1.40 -6.27 24.91
CA MET A 201 2.39 -5.24 24.56
C MET A 201 3.80 -5.84 24.40
N GLU A 202 4.25 -6.70 25.32
CA GLU A 202 5.53 -7.40 25.19
C GLU A 202 5.59 -8.28 23.95
N GLU A 203 4.49 -8.95 23.61
CA GLU A 203 4.41 -9.79 22.43
C GLU A 203 4.47 -8.97 21.13
N GLU A 204 3.74 -7.85 21.05
CA GLU A 204 3.78 -6.93 19.90
C GLU A 204 5.18 -6.39 19.66
N LEU A 205 5.84 -5.88 20.70
CA LEU A 205 7.21 -5.36 20.60
C LEU A 205 8.22 -6.45 20.20
N ARG A 206 8.05 -7.67 20.73
CA ARG A 206 8.89 -8.81 20.35
C ARG A 206 8.69 -9.21 18.88
N LYS A 207 7.45 -9.20 18.39
CA LYS A 207 7.13 -9.48 16.97
C LYS A 207 7.77 -8.43 16.07
N MET A 208 7.56 -7.15 16.38
CA MET A 208 8.14 -6.02 15.65
C MET A 208 9.68 -6.14 15.53
N HIS A 209 10.36 -6.48 16.62
CA HIS A 209 11.82 -6.67 16.59
C HIS A 209 12.24 -7.90 15.76
N ALA A 210 11.51 -9.02 15.88
CA ALA A 210 11.79 -10.24 15.14
C ALA A 210 11.57 -10.06 13.62
N GLU A 211 10.52 -9.34 13.23
CA GLU A 211 10.24 -8.98 11.84
C GLU A 211 11.36 -8.11 11.26
N TRP A 212 11.84 -7.11 12.01
CA TRP A 212 12.98 -6.31 11.61
C TRP A 212 14.25 -7.16 11.39
N LEU A 213 14.55 -8.10 12.29
CA LEU A 213 15.70 -9.01 12.13
C LEU A 213 15.57 -9.87 10.86
N GLN A 214 14.40 -10.47 10.64
CA GLN A 214 14.14 -11.28 9.45
C GLN A 214 14.27 -10.45 8.16
N LYS A 215 13.73 -9.23 8.17
CA LYS A 215 13.82 -8.28 7.06
C LYS A 215 15.28 -7.89 6.78
N ARG A 216 16.08 -7.63 7.82
CA ARG A 216 17.51 -7.32 7.68
C ARG A 216 18.28 -8.46 7.03
N GLU A 217 18.03 -9.70 7.46
CA GLU A 217 18.66 -10.87 6.86
C GLU A 217 18.21 -11.10 5.41
N ALA A 218 16.91 -10.93 5.12
CA ALA A 218 16.37 -11.05 3.78
C ALA A 218 16.97 -10.01 2.83
N TYR A 219 17.04 -8.75 3.25
CA TYR A 219 17.66 -7.68 2.49
C TYR A 219 19.14 -7.95 2.22
N ALA A 220 19.91 -8.38 3.22
CA ALA A 220 21.32 -8.72 3.02
C ALA A 220 21.52 -9.83 1.97
N ARG A 221 20.65 -10.85 1.95
CA ARG A 221 20.67 -11.90 0.91
C ARG A 221 20.29 -11.35 -0.46
N ALA A 222 19.26 -10.50 -0.54
CA ALA A 222 18.78 -9.93 -1.79
C ALA A 222 19.77 -8.92 -2.41
N VAL A 223 20.51 -8.17 -1.59
CA VAL A 223 21.61 -7.33 -2.08
C VAL A 223 22.74 -8.20 -2.62
N ALA A 224 23.11 -9.28 -1.93
CA ALA A 224 24.16 -10.19 -2.38
C ALA A 224 23.82 -10.95 -3.68
N SER A 225 22.54 -11.26 -3.92
CA SER A 225 22.04 -11.83 -5.19
C SER A 225 21.82 -10.76 -6.28
N GLY A 226 21.96 -9.48 -5.93
CA GLY A 226 21.73 -8.35 -6.81
C GLY A 226 20.24 -8.09 -7.10
N GLU A 227 19.31 -8.68 -6.36
CA GLU A 227 17.85 -8.52 -6.45
C GLU A 227 17.35 -7.20 -5.86
N MET A 228 18.09 -6.64 -4.88
CA MET A 228 17.82 -5.35 -4.26
C MET A 228 18.99 -4.38 -4.49
N PRO A 229 18.74 -3.06 -4.53
CA PRO A 229 19.83 -2.08 -4.59
C PRO A 229 20.57 -2.02 -3.25
N ASP A 230 21.88 -1.84 -3.29
CA ASP A 230 22.68 -1.59 -2.08
C ASP A 230 22.62 -0.11 -1.71
N VAL A 231 21.59 0.27 -0.95
CA VAL A 231 21.40 1.64 -0.45
C VAL A 231 21.75 1.77 1.04
N GLY A 232 22.35 0.73 1.64
CA GLY A 232 22.65 0.64 3.07
C GLY A 232 21.42 0.59 3.99
N GLU A 233 21.64 0.57 5.31
CA GLU A 233 20.60 0.80 6.32
C GLU A 233 20.40 2.32 6.49
N GLY A 234 19.32 2.91 5.97
CA GLY A 234 19.26 4.39 6.01
C GLY A 234 18.00 5.14 5.59
N LEU A 235 16.97 4.49 5.04
CA LEU A 235 15.71 5.20 4.74
C LEU A 235 14.93 5.55 6.01
#